data_AF-A0A8H4S2X3-F1
#
_entry.id   AF-A0A8H4S2X3-F1
#
_cell.length_a   1.000
_cell.length_b   1.000
_cell.length_c   1.000
_cell.angle_alpha   90.00
_cell.angle_beta   90.00
_cell.angle_gamma   90.00
#
_symmetry.space_group_name_H-M   'P 1'
#
loop_
_entity.id
_entity.type
_entity.pdbx_description
1 polymer ?
#
loop_
_entity_poly.entity_id
_entity_poly.type
_entity_poly.pdbx_seq_one_letter_code
_entity_poly.pdbx_strand_id
1 'polypeptide(L)' 'MPLYNITLKTDAPVEELEKAKATAREKGGVIKHEYSIIKGFTVEFPEDNVQTFESTKHVHVELDGGITTN' A
#
# COMPACT_ATOMS: atom_id res chain seq x y z
N MET A 1 -3.95 14.03 1.06
CA MET A 1 -3.35 12.87 1.74
C MET A 1 -2.33 12.26 0.79
N PRO A 2 -1.16 11.83 1.25
CA PRO A 2 -0.15 11.21 0.38
C PRO A 2 -0.68 9.92 -0.28
N LEU A 3 -0.08 9.58 -1.41
CA LEU A 3 -0.27 8.30 -2.08
C LEU A 3 0.85 7.36 -1.65
N TYR A 4 0.52 6.10 -1.39
CA TYR A 4 1.49 5.05 -1.10
C TYR A 4 1.28 3.85 -2.00
N ASN A 5 2.39 3.30 -2.47
CA ASN A 5 2.44 2.02 -3.16
C ASN A 5 2.67 0.91 -2.12
N ILE A 6 1.68 0.03 -1.99
CA ILE A 6 1.75 -1.14 -1.11
C ILE A 6 1.86 -2.39 -1.98
N THR A 7 2.99 -3.08 -1.90
CA THR A 7 3.25 -4.28 -2.70
C THR A 7 3.55 -5.47 -1.79
N LEU A 8 3.10 -6.65 -2.18
CA LEU A 8 3.34 -7.90 -1.48
C LEU A 8 4.81 -8.32 -1.69
N LYS A 9 5.48 -8.75 -0.63
CA LYS A 9 6.81 -9.36 -0.74
C LYS A 9 6.74 -10.71 -1.46
N THR A 10 7.84 -11.11 -2.08
CA THR A 10 7.92 -12.28 -2.97
C THR A 10 7.40 -13.59 -2.37
N ASP A 11 7.63 -13.80 -1.07
CA ASP A 11 7.24 -15.02 -0.35
C ASP A 11 6.01 -14.84 0.56
N ALA A 12 5.35 -13.68 0.51
CA ALA A 12 4.17 -13.44 1.32
C ALA A 12 2.91 -14.03 0.65
N PRO A 13 1.97 -14.59 1.44
CA PRO A 13 0.78 -15.20 0.88
C PRO A 13 -0.18 -14.12 0.35
N VAL A 14 -0.88 -14.42 -0.75
CA VAL A 14 -1.75 -13.46 -1.46
C VAL A 14 -2.87 -12.92 -0.57
N GLU A 15 -3.32 -13.69 0.42
CA GLU A 15 -4.30 -13.23 1.41
C GLU A 15 -3.86 -11.98 2.18
N GLU A 16 -2.56 -11.76 2.36
CA GLU A 16 -2.03 -10.59 3.07
C GLU A 16 -2.25 -9.31 2.25
N LEU A 17 -2.31 -9.42 0.93
CA LEU A 17 -2.67 -8.29 0.07
C LEU A 17 -4.13 -7.87 0.29
N GLU A 18 -5.04 -8.84 0.40
CA GLU A 18 -6.45 -8.57 0.69
C GLU A 18 -6.63 -8.01 2.11
N LYS A 19 -5.90 -8.52 3.09
CA LYS A 19 -5.86 -7.95 4.46
C LYS A 19 -5.36 -6.52 4.45
N ALA A 20 -4.26 -6.23 3.74
CA ALA A 20 -3.74 -4.87 3.62
C ALA A 20 -4.74 -3.91 2.98
N LYS A 21 -5.45 -4.34 1.92
CA LYS A 21 -6.54 -3.55 1.32
C LYS A 21 -7.70 -3.32 2.29
N ALA A 22 -8.07 -4.31 3.09
CA ALA A 22 -9.11 -4.17 4.11
C ALA A 22 -8.70 -3.19 5.21
N THR A 23 -7.47 -3.31 5.73
CA THR A 23 -6.91 -2.37 6.72
C THR A 23 -6.84 -0.95 6.19
N ALA A 24 -6.42 -0.76 4.94
CA ALA A 24 -6.46 0.55 4.29
C ALA A 24 -7.86 1.17 4.33
N ARG A 25 -8.89 0.42 3.91
CA ARG A 25 -10.27 0.92 3.90
C ARG A 25 -10.80 1.20 5.31
N GLU A 26 -10.54 0.32 6.27
CA GLU A 26 -10.96 0.49 7.67
C GLU A 26 -10.39 1.78 8.29
N LYS A 27 -9.14 2.10 7.95
CA LYS A 27 -8.41 3.26 8.47
C LYS A 27 -8.64 4.54 7.66
N GLY A 28 -9.68 4.57 6.81
CA GLY A 28 -10.09 5.74 6.03
C GLY A 28 -9.31 5.95 4.73
N GLY A 29 -8.57 4.95 4.29
CA GLY A 29 -7.83 4.96 3.03
C GLY A 29 -8.70 4.70 1.81
N VAL A 30 -8.31 5.29 0.69
CA VAL A 30 -8.98 5.12 -0.60
C VAL A 30 -8.03 4.47 -1.59
N ILE A 31 -8.36 3.24 -2.00
CA ILE A 31 -7.61 2.53 -3.03
C ILE A 31 -7.80 3.26 -4.37
N LYS A 32 -6.71 3.69 -4.99
CA LYS A 32 -6.72 4.44 -6.26
C LYS A 32 -6.40 3.55 -7.46
N HIS A 33 -5.54 2.56 -7.27
CA HIS A 33 -5.08 1.69 -8.34
C HIS A 33 -4.74 0.30 -7.81
N GLU A 34 -5.02 -0.75 -8.58
CA GLU A 34 -4.63 -2.12 -8.27
C GLU A 34 -3.72 -2.66 -9.38
N TYR A 35 -2.58 -3.21 -9.01
CA TYR A 35 -1.61 -3.72 -9.96
C TYR A 35 -1.93 -5.18 -10.32
N SER A 36 -2.03 -5.48 -11.61
CA SER A 36 -2.30 -6.85 -12.08
C SER A 36 -1.03 -7.72 -12.20
N ILE A 37 0.10 -7.09 -12.52
CA ILE A 37 1.38 -7.78 -12.79
C ILE A 37 2.17 -8.00 -11.49
N ILE A 38 2.42 -6.92 -10.75
CA ILE A 38 2.97 -6.97 -9.39
C ILE A 38 1.80 -7.05 -8.40
N LYS A 39 1.91 -7.88 -7.37
CA LYS A 39 0.84 -7.98 -6.36
C LYS A 39 0.89 -6.76 -5.47
N GLY A 40 0.01 -5.78 -5.70
CA GLY A 40 0.03 -4.52 -4.96
C GLY A 40 -1.10 -3.57 -5.34
N PHE A 41 -1.15 -2.43 -4.65
CA PHE A 41 -2.09 -1.35 -4.93
C PHE A 41 -1.52 0.00 -4.51
N THR A 42 -2.07 1.07 -5.09
CA THR A 42 -1.86 2.44 -4.64
C THR A 42 -3.03 2.87 -3.76
N VAL A 43 -2.74 3.48 -2.62
CA VAL A 43 -3.74 4.00 -1.69
C VAL A 43 -3.46 5.47 -1.36
N GLU A 44 -4.50 6.29 -1.39
CA GLU A 44 -4.48 7.60 -0.75
C GLU A 44 -4.74 7.40 0.75
N PHE A 45 -3.76 7.75 1.59
CA PHE A 45 -3.76 7.40 3.00
C PHE A 45 -3.19 8.51 3.88
N PRO A 46 -3.70 8.72 5.10
CA PRO A 46 -3.10 9.65 6.05
C PRO A 46 -1.66 9.22 6.41
N GLU A 47 -0.74 10.19 6.46
CA GLU A 47 0.68 9.94 6.77
C GLU A 47 0.87 9.29 8.15
N ASP A 48 0.14 9.76 9.16
CA ASP A 48 0.20 9.21 10.52
C ASP A 48 -0.22 7.73 10.60
N ASN A 49 -1.05 7.27 9.65
CA ASN A 49 -1.59 5.91 9.66
C ASN A 49 -0.71 4.92 8.87
N VAL A 50 0.22 5.38 8.02
CA VAL A 50 0.98 4.49 7.11
C VAL A 50 1.83 3.45 7.86
N GLN A 51 2.27 3.79 9.07
CA GLN A 51 3.02 2.90 9.98
C GLN A 51 2.28 1.58 10.28
N THR A 52 0.95 1.55 10.09
CA THR A 52 0.14 0.32 10.22
C THR A 52 0.57 -0.78 9.24
N PHE A 53 1.14 -0.40 8.08
CA PHE A 53 1.58 -1.34 7.05
C PHE A 53 3.05 -1.71 7.21
N GLU A 54 3.88 -0.77 7.66
CA GLU A 54 5.32 -0.97 7.93
C GLU A 54 5.56 -2.02 9.04
N SER A 55 4.60 -2.14 9.95
CA SER A 55 4.62 -3.15 11.02
C SER A 55 4.41 -4.58 10.50
N THR A 56 3.94 -4.75 9.26
CA THR A 56 3.72 -6.08 8.69
C THR A 56 4.97 -6.57 7.95
N LYS A 57 5.39 -7.80 8.23
CA LYS A 57 6.54 -8.40 7.52
C LYS A 57 6.22 -8.74 6.05
N HIS A 58 4.96 -8.65 5.63
CA HIS A 58 4.44 -9.21 4.37
C HIS A 58 4.37 -8.22 3.21
N VAL A 59 4.34 -6.91 3.47
CA VAL A 59 4.23 -5.89 2.43
C VAL A 59 5.44 -4.96 2.44
N HIS A 60 5.69 -4.34 1.30
CA HIS A 60 6.58 -3.20 1.12
C HIS A 60 5.70 -1.95 0.95
N VAL A 61 6.12 -0.84 1.55
CA VAL A 61 5.41 0.43 1.52
C VAL A 61 6.37 1.49 0.99
N GLU A 62 5.96 2.19 -0.05
CA GLU A 62 6.71 3.29 -0.64
C GLU A 62 5.80 4.49 -0.78
N LEU A 63 6.28 5.69 -0.44
CA LEU A 63 5.59 6.93 -0.79
C LEU A 63 5.59 7.05 -2.31
N ASP A 64 4.41 7.25 -2.91
CA ASP A 64 4.27 7.46 -4.34
C ASP A 64 4.77 8.86 -4.69
N GLY A 65 6.10 8.95 -4.84
CA GLY A 65 6.78 10.14 -5.31
C GLY A 65 6.59 10.24 -6.81
N GLY A 66 5.64 11.09 -7.24
CA GLY A 66 5.58 11.50 -8.63
C GLY A 66 6.98 11.97 -9.08
N ILE A 67 7.45 11.45 -10.21
CA ILE A 67 8.78 11.79 -10.75
C ILE A 67 8.84 13.31 -10.92
N THR A 68 9.56 14.01 -10.03
CA THR A 68 9.86 15.43 -10.22
C THR A 68 11.01 15.53 -11.19
N THR A 69 10.69 15.61 -12.48
CA THR A 69 11.68 16.00 -13.49
C THR A 69 11.92 17.50 -13.34
N ASN A 70 13.01 17.88 -12.69
CA ASN A 70 13.59 19.23 -12.78
C ASN A 70 14.49 19.31 -14.02
#